data_AF-A0A4Q9YRI9-F1
#
_entry.id   AF-A0A4Q9YRI9-F1
#
_cell.length_a   1.000
_cell.length_b   1.000
_cell.length_c   1.000
_cell.angle_alpha   90.00
_cell.angle_beta   90.00
_cell.angle_gamma   90.00
#
_symmetry.space_group_name_H-M   'P 1'
#
loop_
_entity.id
_entity.type
_entity.pdbx_description
1 polymer ?
#
loop_
_entity_poly.entity_id
_entity_poly.type
_entity_poly.pdbx_seq_one_letter_code
_entity_poly.pdbx_strand_id
1 'polypeptide(L)'
;MPIDWDKIAENAANSTDEHFSNQISGLTRLNDNEIQKLIFDTGISKQDLVTILKEVQDATKSNEAKARAINNIDKGIQTLVAIASKLI
;
A
#
# COMPACT_ATOMS: atom_id res chain seq x y z
N MET A 1 -9.74 -4.68 16.20
CA MET A 1 -9.97 -3.24 15.96
C MET A 1 -9.83 -3.00 14.47
N PRO A 2 -10.68 -2.18 13.83
CA PRO A 2 -10.49 -1.84 12.42
C PRO A 2 -9.14 -1.13 12.23
N ILE A 3 -8.45 -1.45 11.14
CA ILE A 3 -7.18 -0.79 10.79
C ILE A 3 -7.51 0.63 10.34
N ASP A 4 -6.90 1.62 11.00
CA ASP A 4 -7.11 3.03 10.69
C ASP A 4 -6.18 3.49 9.57
N TRP A 5 -6.56 3.11 8.35
CA TRP A 5 -5.80 3.42 7.13
C TRP A 5 -5.66 4.92 6.87
N ASP A 6 -6.64 5.72 7.30
CA ASP A 6 -6.61 7.17 7.08
C ASP A 6 -5.55 7.82 7.98
N LYS A 7 -5.47 7.38 9.24
CA LYS A 7 -4.39 7.80 10.15
C LYS A 7 -3.00 7.36 9.66
N ILE A 8 -2.90 6.18 9.05
CA ILE A 8 -1.63 5.70 8.48
C ILE A 8 -1.24 6.52 7.25
N ALA A 9 -2.19 6.87 6.38
CA ALA A 9 -1.94 7.72 5.21
C ALA A 9 -1.50 9.15 5.61
N GLU A 10 -2.11 9.71 6.65
CA GLU A 10 -1.71 11.00 7.21
C GLU A 10 -0.30 10.95 7.82
N ASN A 11 -0.01 9.89 8.58
CA ASN A 11 1.33 9.68 9.14
C ASN A 11 2.37 9.34 8.07
N ALA A 12 1.99 8.72 6.96
CA ALA A 12 2.88 8.32 5.87
C ALA A 12 3.56 9.53 5.22
N ALA A 13 2.87 10.66 5.13
CA ALA A 13 3.44 11.91 4.62
C ALA A 13 4.53 12.48 5.54
N ASN A 14 4.40 12.28 6.85
CA ASN A 14 5.27 12.87 7.88
C ASN A 14 6.29 11.90 8.48
N SER A 15 6.22 10.61 8.14
CA SER A 15 7.09 9.57 8.70
C SER A 15 8.27 9.24 7.79
N THR A 16 9.38 8.83 8.41
CA THR A 16 10.53 8.25 7.69
C THR A 16 10.14 6.91 7.06
N ASP A 17 10.87 6.49 6.03
CA ASP A 17 10.57 5.26 5.31
C ASP A 17 10.66 4.01 6.20
N GLU A 18 11.56 3.99 7.19
CA GLU A 18 11.64 2.93 8.20
C GLU A 18 10.41 2.88 9.11
N HIS A 19 9.95 4.03 9.60
CA HIS A 19 8.79 4.09 10.50
C HIS A 19 7.49 3.79 9.75
N PHE A 20 7.42 4.16 8.47
CA PHE A 20 6.33 3.79 7.58
C PHE A 20 6.32 2.28 7.32
N SER A 21 7.47 1.70 6.97
CA SER A 21 7.58 0.28 6.64
C SER A 21 7.21 -0.61 7.84
N ASN A 22 7.71 -0.29 9.04
CA ASN A 22 7.36 -1.00 10.28
C ASN A 22 5.85 -0.97 10.58
N GLN A 23 5.17 0.14 10.31
CA GLN A 23 3.72 0.22 10.51
C GLN A 23 2.97 -0.64 9.50
N ILE A 24 3.36 -0.61 8.22
CA ILE A 24 2.70 -1.39 7.17
C ILE A 24 3.00 -2.89 7.31
N SER A 25 4.19 -3.27 7.76
CA SER A 25 4.52 -4.68 7.98
C SER A 25 3.77 -5.28 9.16
N GLY A 26 3.45 -4.49 10.19
CA GLY A 26 2.57 -4.91 11.28
C GLY A 26 1.11 -5.13 10.87
N LEU A 27 0.69 -4.62 9.70
CA LEU A 27 -0.70 -4.64 9.23
C LEU A 27 -0.92 -5.52 8.00
N THR A 28 0.16 -5.87 7.32
CA THR A 28 0.16 -6.68 6.10
C THR A 28 1.05 -7.91 6.30
N ARG A 29 1.15 -8.76 5.28
CA ARG A 29 2.11 -9.87 5.27
C ARG A 29 3.46 -9.48 4.69
N LEU A 30 3.61 -8.22 4.27
CA LEU A 30 4.84 -7.70 3.68
C LEU A 30 5.80 -7.35 4.82
N ASN A 31 7.08 -7.70 4.70
CA ASN A 31 8.09 -7.23 5.64
C ASN A 31 8.63 -5.84 5.25
N ASP A 32 9.35 -5.20 6.16
CA ASP A 32 9.87 -3.84 5.96
C ASP A 32 10.74 -3.72 4.70
N ASN A 33 11.58 -4.71 4.43
CA ASN A 33 12.44 -4.72 3.25
C ASN A 33 11.63 -4.83 1.96
N GLU A 34 10.54 -5.60 1.97
CA GLU A 34 9.63 -5.71 0.83
C GLU A 34 8.91 -4.40 0.58
N ILE A 35 8.47 -3.70 1.63
CA ILE A 35 7.81 -2.40 1.52
C ILE A 35 8.77 -1.34 0.99
N GLN A 36 9.99 -1.26 1.54
CA GLN A 36 11.02 -0.35 1.03
C GLN A 36 11.38 -0.65 -0.42
N LYS A 37 11.52 -1.93 -0.78
CA LYS A 37 11.79 -2.34 -2.14
C LYS A 37 10.64 -1.97 -3.08
N LEU A 38 9.39 -2.10 -2.62
CA LEU A 38 8.22 -1.70 -3.38
C LEU A 38 8.22 -0.19 -3.66
N ILE A 39 8.49 0.62 -2.63
CA ILE A 39 8.60 2.07 -2.74
C ILE A 39 9.74 2.45 -3.68
N PHE A 40 10.87 1.76 -3.60
CA PHE A 40 12.03 2.03 -4.45
C PHE A 40 11.82 1.61 -5.91
N ASP A 41 11.38 0.37 -6.15
CA ASP A 41 11.23 -0.21 -7.48
C ASP A 41 10.13 0.50 -8.29
N THR A 42 9.04 0.88 -7.63
CA THR A 42 7.94 1.59 -8.28
C THR A 42 8.13 3.11 -8.19
N GLY A 43 8.81 3.62 -7.18
CA GLY A 43 8.85 5.06 -6.87
C GLY A 43 7.49 5.61 -6.49
N ILE A 44 6.58 4.77 -5.96
CA ILE A 44 5.26 5.18 -5.47
C ILE A 44 5.40 6.01 -4.19
N SER A 45 4.49 6.97 -3.98
CA SER A 45 4.44 7.69 -2.72
C SER A 45 3.94 6.79 -1.58
N LYS A 46 4.36 7.08 -0.36
CA LYS A 46 3.89 6.35 0.83
C LYS A 46 2.36 6.44 1.00
N GLN A 47 1.78 7.59 0.66
CA GLN A 47 0.33 7.79 0.69
C GLN A 47 -0.39 6.91 -0.32
N ASP A 48 0.07 6.90 -1.56
CA ASP A 48 -0.52 6.10 -2.64
C ASP A 48 -0.44 4.60 -2.34
N LEU A 49 0.69 4.15 -1.75
CA LEU A 49 0.84 2.77 -1.30
C LEU A 49 -0.18 2.41 -0.21
N VAL A 50 -0.41 3.29 0.77
CA VAL A 50 -1.44 3.10 1.79
C VAL A 50 -2.83 2.97 1.16
N THR A 51 -3.15 3.84 0.21
CA THR A 51 -4.44 3.79 -0.48
C THR A 51 -4.61 2.46 -1.22
N ILE A 52 -3.60 1.97 -1.92
CA ILE A 52 -3.65 0.66 -2.59
C ILE A 52 -3.90 -0.46 -1.60
N LEU A 53 -3.16 -0.50 -0.49
CA LEU A 53 -3.32 -1.52 0.54
C LEU A 53 -4.72 -1.49 1.17
N LYS A 54 -5.27 -0.29 1.40
CA LYS A 54 -6.66 -0.09 1.86
C LYS A 54 -7.67 -0.65 0.85
N GLU A 55 -7.53 -0.30 -0.43
CA GLU A 55 -8.42 -0.81 -1.50
C GLU A 55 -8.35 -2.34 -1.63
N VAL A 56 -7.15 -2.92 -1.53
CA VAL A 56 -6.96 -4.38 -1.58
C VAL A 56 -7.62 -5.05 -0.38
N GLN A 57 -7.43 -4.51 0.83
CA GLN A 57 -7.99 -5.07 2.06
C GLN A 57 -9.51 -4.91 2.17
N ASP A 58 -10.10 -3.87 1.59
CA ASP A 58 -11.53 -3.61 1.67
C ASP A 58 -12.33 -4.76 1.01
N ALA A 59 -12.80 -5.70 1.81
CA ALA A 59 -13.53 -6.88 1.34
C ALA A 59 -14.93 -6.54 0.83
N THR A 60 -15.43 -5.32 1.07
CA THR A 60 -16.78 -4.90 0.67
C THR A 60 -16.82 -4.33 -0.74
N LYS A 61 -15.68 -3.86 -1.27
CA LYS A 61 -15.57 -3.32 -2.63
C LYS A 61 -15.49 -4.45 -3.67
N SER A 62 -16.19 -4.26 -4.78
CA SER A 62 -16.06 -5.15 -5.95
C SER A 62 -14.66 -5.04 -6.56
N ASN A 63 -14.19 -6.11 -7.21
CA ASN A 63 -12.89 -6.11 -7.87
C ASN A 63 -12.75 -4.99 -8.92
N GLU A 64 -13.84 -4.65 -9.61
CA GLU A 64 -13.87 -3.55 -10.58
C GLU A 64 -13.70 -2.18 -9.90
N ALA A 65 -14.33 -1.98 -8.74
CA ALA A 65 -14.17 -0.76 -7.97
C ALA A 65 -12.73 -0.61 -7.44
N LYS A 66 -12.14 -1.70 -6.94
CA LYS A 66 -10.73 -1.75 -6.52
C LYS A 66 -9.79 -1.42 -7.67
N ALA A 67 -9.98 -2.08 -8.82
CA ALA A 67 -9.14 -1.85 -10.00
C ALA A 67 -9.22 -0.40 -10.49
N ARG A 68 -10.42 0.21 -10.51
CA ARG A 68 -10.60 1.62 -10.87
C ARG A 68 -9.93 2.57 -9.87
N ALA A 69 -10.08 2.31 -8.58
CA ALA A 69 -9.44 3.11 -7.55
C ALA A 69 -7.91 3.07 -7.68
N ILE A 70 -7.35 1.87 -7.85
CA ILE A 70 -5.91 1.67 -8.02
C ILE A 70 -5.40 2.27 -9.35
N ASN A 71 -6.19 2.21 -10.42
CA ASN A 71 -5.82 2.79 -11.71
C ASN A 71 -5.73 4.33 -11.68
N ASN A 72 -6.42 4.98 -10.74
CA ASN A 72 -6.36 6.44 -10.57
C ASN A 72 -5.19 6.90 -9.69
N ILE A 73 -4.42 5.96 -9.14
CA ILE A 73 -3.25 6.23 -8.31
C ILE A 73 -2.01 6.24 -9.19
N ASP A 74 -1.17 7.27 -9.06
CA ASP A 74 0.09 7.34 -9.79
C ASP A 74 0.94 6.11 -9.46
N LYS A 75 1.32 5.37 -10.50
CA LYS A 75 2.03 4.07 -10.42
C LYS A 75 1.27 2.94 -9.69
N GLY A 76 -0.01 3.11 -9.38
CA GLY A 76 -0.76 2.16 -8.57
C GLY A 76 -0.89 0.76 -9.18
N ILE A 77 -1.04 0.68 -10.51
CA ILE A 77 -1.05 -0.61 -11.22
C ILE A 77 0.32 -1.31 -11.13
N GLN A 78 1.42 -0.58 -11.26
CA GLN A 78 2.78 -1.15 -11.16
C GLN A 78 3.03 -1.68 -9.75
N THR A 79 2.57 -0.96 -8.73
CA THR A 79 2.63 -1.36 -7.33
C THR A 79 1.76 -2.58 -7.04
N LEU A 80 0.54 -2.63 -7.56
CA LEU A 80 -0.32 -3.81 -7.41
C LEU A 80 0.31 -5.06 -8.06
N VAL A 81 0.89 -4.92 -9.25
CA VAL A 81 1.61 -5.99 -9.93
C VAL A 81 2.84 -6.42 -9.11
N ALA A 82 3.59 -5.48 -8.54
CA ALA A 82 4.73 -5.79 -7.68
C ALA A 82 4.31 -6.53 -6.41
N ILE A 83 3.19 -6.15 -5.77
CA ILE A 83 2.63 -6.86 -4.61
C ILE A 83 2.18 -8.28 -5.02
N ALA A 84 1.44 -8.39 -6.13
CA ALA A 84 0.93 -9.68 -6.61
C ALA A 84 2.06 -10.64 -6.99
N SER A 85 3.13 -10.14 -7.60
CA SER A 85 4.31 -10.93 -8.00
C SER A 85 5.13 -11.46 -6.81
N LYS A 86 4.87 -10.99 -5.59
CA LYS A 86 5.51 -11.44 -4.35
C LYS A 86 4.70 -12.48 -3.58
N LEU A 87 3.42 -12.66 -3.94
CA LEU A 87 2.51 -13.60 -3.30
C LEU A 87 2.46 -14.99 -3.97
N ILE A 88 3.15 -15.16 -5.10
CA ILE A 88 3.23 -16.40 -5.90
C ILE A 88 4.59 -17.07 -5.72
#